data_AF-A0A1F8N9H5-F1
#
_entry.id   AF-A0A1F8N9H5-F1
#
_cell.length_a   1.000
_cell.length_b   1.000
_cell.length_c   1.000
_cell.angle_alpha   90.00
_cell.angle_beta   90.00
_cell.angle_gamma   90.00
#
_symmetry.space_group_name_H-M   'P 1'
#
loop_
_entity.id
_entity.type
_entity.pdbx_description
1 polymer ?
#
loop_
_entity_poly.entity_id
_entity_poly.type
_entity_poly.pdbx_seq_one_letter_code
_entity_poly.pdbx_strand_id
1 'polypeptide(L)' 'MDVEISIGAGSAEIKLPDGSAYRISCTTGVGNCELPNGSGFWGQNYTSPEYASADEKIEIQVSIGAGEAEILK' A
#
# COMPACT_ATOMS: atom_id res chain seq x y z
N MET A 1 10.22 -7.35 -4.21
CA MET A 1 9.58 -8.15 -3.14
C MET A 1 8.10 -7.93 -3.24
N ASP A 2 7.30 -8.97 -3.09
CA ASP A 2 5.87 -8.94 -3.30
C ASP A 2 5.16 -9.33 -2.01
N VAL A 3 4.19 -8.51 -1.58
CA VAL A 3 3.44 -8.68 -0.34
C VAL A 3 1.95 -8.65 -0.67
N GLU A 4 1.22 -9.69 -0.28
CA GLU A 4 -0.23 -9.77 -0.44
C GLU A 4 -0.90 -9.87 0.93
N ILE A 5 -1.91 -9.03 1.15
CA ILE A 5 -2.66 -8.93 2.40
C ILE A 5 -4.14 -9.01 2.06
N SER A 6 -4.81 -10.03 2.60
CA SER A 6 -6.25 -10.26 2.41
C SER A 6 -6.97 -10.29 3.75
N ILE A 7 -7.93 -9.38 3.94
CA ILE A 7 -8.67 -9.22 5.19
C ILE A 7 -10.16 -9.26 4.85
N GLY A 8 -10.88 -10.23 5.44
CA GLY A 8 -12.33 -10.31 5.27
C GLY A 8 -13.04 -9.16 5.96
N ALA A 9 -12.84 -9.03 7.27
CA ALA A 9 -13.31 -7.89 8.05
C ALA A 9 -12.31 -7.57 9.18
N GLY A 10 -11.96 -6.30 9.35
CA GLY A 10 -11.01 -5.85 10.38
C GLY A 10 -10.11 -4.73 9.89
N SER A 11 -9.06 -4.45 10.67
CA SER A 11 -8.07 -3.44 10.34
C SER A 11 -6.66 -4.02 10.21
N ALA A 12 -5.83 -3.37 9.40
CA ALA A 12 -4.41 -3.67 9.30
C ALA A 12 -3.56 -2.41 9.27
N GLU A 13 -2.43 -2.50 9.97
CA GLU A 13 -1.37 -1.49 9.96
C GLU A 13 -0.14 -2.11 9.30
N ILE A 14 0.37 -1.48 8.24
CA ILE A 14 1.48 -1.98 7.43
C ILE A 14 2.61 -0.96 7.50
N LYS A 15 3.72 -1.34 8.13
CA LYS A 15 4.91 -0.50 8.26
C LYS A 15 5.93 -0.85 7.20
N LEU A 16 6.22 0.12 6.34
CA LEU A 16 7.25 -0.02 5.32
C LEU A 16 8.60 0.40 5.90
N PRO A 17 9.70 -0.25 5.47
CA PRO A 17 11.03 0.19 5.88
C PRO A 17 11.32 1.58 5.29
N ASP A 18 11.99 2.43 6.08
CA ASP A 18 12.46 3.74 5.64
C ASP A 18 13.28 3.66 4.35
N GLY A 19 13.03 4.59 3.44
CA GLY A 19 13.74 4.66 2.14
C GLY A 19 13.36 3.58 1.13
N SER A 20 12.38 2.71 1.45
CA SER A 20 11.90 1.71 0.49
C SER A 20 11.07 2.35 -0.61
N ALA A 21 11.37 1.98 -1.85
CA ALA A 21 10.48 2.24 -2.98
C ALA A 21 9.31 1.26 -2.97
N TYR A 22 8.09 1.77 -3.02
CA TYR A 22 6.88 0.94 -2.97
C TYR A 22 5.87 1.29 -4.04
N ARG A 23 5.07 0.28 -4.39
CA ARG A 23 3.83 0.39 -5.14
C ARG A 23 2.74 -0.35 -4.40
N ILE A 24 1.69 0.36 -4.05
CA ILE A 24 0.56 -0.13 -3.28
C ILE A 24 -0.66 -0.15 -4.20
N SER A 25 -1.28 -1.32 -4.33
CA SER A 25 -2.63 -1.48 -4.83
C SER A 25 -3.54 -1.78 -3.65
N CYS A 26 -4.54 -0.93 -3.42
CA CYS A 26 -5.47 -1.12 -2.32
C CYS A 26 -6.89 -1.22 -2.86
N THR A 27 -7.53 -2.35 -2.60
CA THR A 27 -8.92 -2.63 -2.95
C THR A 27 -9.70 -2.81 -1.66
N THR A 28 -10.71 -1.96 -1.44
CA THR A 28 -11.59 -2.08 -0.27
C THR A 28 -13.03 -2.25 -0.74
N GLY A 29 -13.77 -3.16 -0.10
CA GLY A 29 -15.20 -3.31 -0.33
C GLY A 29 -15.98 -2.22 0.40
N VAL A 30 -15.93 -2.24 1.74
CA VAL A 30 -16.56 -1.24 2.61
C VAL A 30 -15.55 -0.74 3.64
N GLY A 31 -15.08 0.49 3.49
CA GLY A 31 -14.16 1.11 4.44
C GLY A 31 -13.16 2.01 3.73
N ASN A 32 -11.94 2.10 4.25
CA ASN A 32 -10.93 3.01 3.73
C ASN A 32 -9.54 2.38 3.68
N CYS A 33 -8.68 2.95 2.83
CA CYS A 33 -7.27 2.61 2.76
C CYS A 33 -6.45 3.90 2.80
N GLU A 34 -5.79 4.12 3.93
CA GLU A 34 -4.92 5.25 4.17
C GLU A 34 -3.50 4.92 3.70
N LEU A 35 -2.93 5.87 2.98
CA LEU A 35 -1.66 5.69 2.28
C LEU A 35 -0.63 6.66 2.83
N PRO A 36 0.67 6.33 2.70
CA PRO A 36 1.70 7.20 3.23
C PRO A 36 1.64 8.57 2.55
N ASN A 37 1.86 9.62 3.35
CA ASN A 37 1.91 10.99 2.85
C ASN A 37 2.95 11.14 1.72
N GLY A 38 2.58 11.88 0.68
CA GLY A 38 3.44 12.10 -0.48
C GLY A 38 3.45 10.95 -1.49
N SER A 39 2.63 9.91 -1.30
CA SER A 39 2.42 8.87 -2.32
C SER A 39 1.79 9.47 -3.57
N GLY A 40 2.41 9.24 -4.73
CA GLY A 40 1.88 9.63 -6.02
C GLY A 40 0.89 8.59 -6.53
N PHE A 41 -0.25 9.03 -7.06
CA PHE A 41 -1.21 8.15 -7.71
C PHE A 41 -0.86 8.00 -9.20
N TRP A 42 -0.60 6.77 -9.65
CA TRP A 42 -0.30 6.47 -11.04
C TRP A 42 -1.15 5.29 -11.54
N GLY A 43 -2.06 5.59 -12.47
CA GLY A 43 -3.03 4.62 -13.00
C GLY A 43 -4.06 4.19 -11.95
N GLN A 44 -3.76 3.10 -11.24
CA GLN A 44 -4.58 2.52 -10.17
C GLN A 44 -3.75 2.15 -8.93
N ASN A 45 -2.51 2.63 -8.87
CA ASN A 45 -1.58 2.28 -7.81
C ASN A 45 -1.01 3.54 -7.18
N TYR A 46 -0.70 3.45 -5.91
CA TYR A 46 0.00 4.48 -5.16
C TYR A 46 1.46 4.13 -5.08
N THR A 47 2.32 5.05 -5.49
CA THR A 47 3.75 4.81 -5.63
C THR A 47 4.53 5.83 -4.83
N SER A 48 5.66 5.41 -4.28
CA SER A 48 6.60 6.34 -3.68
C SER A 48 7.29 7.19 -4.77
N PRO A 49 7.71 8.44 -4.48
CA PRO A 49 8.42 9.29 -5.43
C PRO A 49 9.65 8.63 -6.08
N GLU A 50 10.37 7.82 -5.30
CA GLU A 50 11.59 7.12 -5.69
C GLU A 50 11.33 5.80 -6.47
N TYR A 51 10.07 5.37 -6.61
CA TYR A 51 9.73 4.06 -7.17
C TYR A 51 10.23 3.84 -8.61
N ALA A 52 10.25 4.89 -9.42
CA ALA A 52 10.73 4.82 -10.80
C ALA A 52 12.25 4.58 -10.89
N SER A 53 13.01 5.12 -9.94
CA SER A 53 14.48 5.14 -9.95
C SER A 53 15.14 4.10 -9.02
N ALA A 54 14.37 3.44 -8.16
CA ALA A 54 14.91 2.50 -7.18
C ALA A 54 15.25 1.13 -7.79
N ASP A 55 16.35 0.54 -7.34
CA ASP A 55 16.77 -0.82 -7.68
C ASP A 55 15.93 -1.87 -6.94
N GLU A 56 15.61 -1.62 -5.67
CA GLU A 56 14.76 -2.50 -4.86
C GLU A 56 13.35 -1.92 -4.71
N LYS A 57 12.35 -2.73 -5.05
CA LYS A 57 10.93 -2.34 -5.08
C LYS A 57 10.09 -3.30 -4.27
N ILE A 58 9.13 -2.74 -3.55
CA ILE A 58 8.12 -3.47 -2.80
C ILE A 58 6.77 -3.30 -3.51
N GLU A 59 6.25 -4.39 -4.06
CA GLU A 59 4.89 -4.48 -4.59
C GLU A 59 3.99 -4.92 -3.43
N ILE A 60 2.94 -4.15 -3.15
CA ILE A 60 2.02 -4.41 -2.03
C ILE A 60 0.60 -4.45 -2.58
N GLN A 61 -0.09 -5.56 -2.35
CA GLN A 61 -1.50 -5.71 -2.69
C GLN A 61 -2.30 -5.90 -1.41
N VAL A 62 -3.23 -4.99 -1.16
CA VAL A 62 -4.11 -5.01 0.01
C VAL A 62 -5.54 -5.15 -0.46
N SER A 63 -6.21 -6.22 -0.02
CA SER A 63 -7.61 -6.50 -0.28
C SER A 63 -8.38 -6.58 1.03
N ILE A 64 -9.32 -5.66 1.24
CA ILE A 64 -10.16 -5.60 2.45
C ILE A 64 -11.62 -5.73 2.07
N GLY A 65 -12.32 -6.69 2.65
CA GLY A 65 -13.77 -6.83 2.51
C GLY A 65 -14.51 -5.69 3.24
N ALA A 66 -14.31 -5.60 4.56
CA ALA A 66 -14.86 -4.52 5.38
C ALA A 66 -13.90 -4.03 6.47
N GLY A 67 -13.55 -2.75 6.48
CA GLY A 67 -12.68 -2.13 7.49
C GLY A 67 -11.58 -1.25 6.91
N GLU A 68 -10.46 -1.12 7.61
CA GLU A 68 -9.47 -0.07 7.36
C GLU A 68 -8.06 -0.64 7.18
N ALA A 69 -7.35 -0.18 6.16
CA ALA A 69 -5.90 -0.38 6.05
C ALA A 69 -5.19 0.95 6.24
N GLU A 70 -4.16 0.96 7.07
CA GLU A 70 -3.24 2.09 7.19
C GLU A 70 -1.84 1.63 6.79
N ILE A 71 -1.30 2.26 5.75
CA ILE A 71 0.08 2.04 5.33
C ILE A 71 0.93 3.22 5.82
N LEU A 72 1.91 2.89 6.65
CA LEU A 72 2.84 3.83 7.28
C LEU A 72 4.23 3.70 6.64
N LYS A 73 4.85 4.84 6.38
CA LYS A 73 6.25 4.96 5.98
C LYS A 73 7.06 5.53 7.14
#